data_AF-A0A318ULY4-F1
#
_entry.id   AF-A0A318ULY4-F1
#
_cell.length_a   1.000
_cell.length_b   1.000
_cell.length_c   1.000
_cell.angle_alpha   90.00
_cell.angle_beta   90.00
_cell.angle_gamma   90.00
#
_symmetry.space_group_name_H-M   'P 1'
#
loop_
_entity.id
_entity.type
_entity.pdbx_description
1 polymer ?
#
loop_
_entity_poly.entity_id
_entity_poly.type
_entity_poly.pdbx_seq_one_letter_code
_entity_poly.pdbx_strand_id
1 'polypeptide(L)'
;MSDRIEQKLLAILGNPGIEDPKQILKQIVMDIKNQTTGELLQDKHIYQLHVLVQLRNLEDQLDEIMVSVNEFFNIEKDPIYIRGEKKGFHKKALGIALELKKKGMDNAFIKEVTKLSAEEIESLEL
;
A
#
# COMPACT_ATOMS: atom_id res chain seq x y z
N MET A 1 29.94 -0.41 1.21
CA MET A 1 28.71 0.29 0.74
C MET A 1 28.79 1.74 1.19
N SER A 2 28.30 2.68 0.37
CA SER A 2 28.34 4.12 0.69
C SER A 2 27.50 4.46 1.92
N ASP A 3 27.88 5.49 2.67
CA ASP A 3 27.15 5.97 3.86
C ASP A 3 25.87 6.77 3.53
N ARG A 4 25.64 7.12 2.26
CA ARG A 4 24.45 7.88 1.84
C ARG A 4 23.31 6.96 1.46
N ILE A 5 22.16 7.13 2.12
CA ILE A 5 20.93 6.35 1.89
C ILE A 5 20.50 6.42 0.42
N GLU A 6 20.62 7.57 -0.24
CA GLU A 6 20.25 7.71 -1.66
C GLU A 6 21.09 6.81 -2.58
N GLN A 7 22.38 6.61 -2.27
CA GLN A 7 23.23 5.72 -3.06
C GLN A 7 22.87 4.25 -2.83
N LYS A 8 22.46 3.90 -1.60
CA LYS A 8 21.96 2.57 -1.28
C LYS A 8 20.62 2.30 -1.97
N LEU A 9 19.70 3.26 -1.96
CA LEU A 9 18.41 3.20 -2.66
C LEU A 9 18.60 2.92 -4.16
N LEU A 10 19.51 3.64 -4.82
CA LEU A 10 19.80 3.44 -6.24
C LEU A 10 20.42 2.07 -6.55
N ALA A 11 21.03 1.40 -5.58
CA ALA A 11 21.58 0.06 -5.78
C ALA A 11 20.50 -0.98 -6.13
N ILE A 12 19.23 -0.74 -5.75
CA ILE A 12 18.07 -1.58 -6.13
C ILE A 12 17.87 -1.58 -7.64
N LEU A 13 18.18 -0.47 -8.32
CA LEU A 13 18.10 -0.39 -9.77
C LEU A 13 19.29 -1.06 -10.47
N GLY A 14 20.38 -1.37 -9.75
CA GLY A 14 21.47 -2.15 -10.27
C GLY A 14 21.02 -3.57 -10.63
N ASN A 15 21.69 -4.23 -11.59
CA ASN A 15 21.46 -5.65 -11.85
C ASN A 15 22.45 -6.43 -10.97
N PRO A 16 22.03 -6.98 -9.82
CA PRO A 16 22.95 -7.63 -8.92
C PRO A 16 23.14 -9.05 -9.47
N GLY A 17 24.13 -9.25 -10.33
CA GLY A 17 24.43 -10.58 -10.86
C GLY A 17 24.74 -11.64 -9.77
N ILE A 18 25.00 -11.21 -8.52
CA ILE A 18 25.52 -12.04 -7.42
C ILE A 18 24.76 -11.83 -6.08
N GLU A 19 24.11 -10.69 -5.86
CA GLU A 19 23.39 -10.40 -4.61
C GLU A 19 21.88 -10.64 -4.77
N ASP A 20 21.30 -11.37 -3.81
CA ASP A 20 19.85 -11.53 -3.70
C ASP A 20 19.18 -10.16 -3.48
N PRO A 21 18.31 -9.70 -4.40
CA PRO A 21 17.59 -8.42 -4.27
C PRO A 21 16.90 -8.24 -2.93
N LYS A 22 16.43 -9.34 -2.32
CA LYS A 22 15.80 -9.34 -1.00
C LYS A 22 16.78 -8.94 0.12
N GLN A 23 18.04 -9.35 0.04
CA GLN A 23 19.07 -8.97 1.03
C GLN A 23 19.43 -7.48 0.92
N ILE A 24 19.56 -6.97 -0.31
CA ILE A 24 19.80 -5.55 -0.57
C ILE A 24 18.63 -4.72 -0.02
N LEU A 25 17.40 -5.11 -0.33
CA LEU A 25 16.19 -4.46 0.18
C LEU A 25 16.15 -4.43 1.70
N LYS A 26 16.46 -5.56 2.35
CA LYS A 26 16.45 -5.66 3.81
C LYS A 26 17.49 -4.72 4.43
N GLN A 27 18.69 -4.66 3.86
CA GLN A 27 19.74 -3.76 4.33
C GLN A 27 19.32 -2.29 4.20
N ILE A 28 18.71 -1.91 3.09
CA ILE A 28 18.24 -0.54 2.84
C ILE A 28 17.14 -0.16 3.84
N VAL A 29 16.17 -1.04 4.08
CA VAL A 29 15.10 -0.79 5.07
C VAL A 29 15.70 -0.59 6.47
N MET A 30 16.66 -1.43 6.87
CA MET A 30 17.36 -1.28 8.15
C MET A 30 18.20 0.00 8.22
N ASP A 31 18.85 0.41 7.13
CA ASP A 31 19.64 1.62 7.08
C ASP A 31 18.76 2.88 7.15
N ILE A 32 17.62 2.90 6.45
CA ILE A 32 16.64 3.97 6.60
C ILE A 32 16.20 4.06 8.06
N LYS A 33 15.82 2.94 8.69
CA LYS A 33 15.42 2.90 10.10
C LYS A 33 16.48 3.47 11.05
N ASN A 34 17.73 3.06 10.87
CA ASN A 34 18.79 3.31 11.85
C ASN A 34 19.56 4.63 11.61
N GLN A 35 19.56 5.16 10.38
CA GLN A 35 20.44 6.28 9.99
C GLN A 35 19.68 7.59 9.72
N THR A 36 18.34 7.56 9.67
CA THR A 36 17.54 8.77 9.48
C THR A 36 17.02 9.28 10.82
N THR A 37 17.30 10.55 11.10
CA THR A 37 16.84 11.22 12.32
C THR A 37 15.59 12.04 12.00
N GLY A 38 14.42 11.51 12.38
CA GLY A 38 13.12 12.20 12.26
C GLY A 38 12.14 11.57 11.26
N GLU A 39 10.85 11.58 11.62
CA GLU A 39 9.73 10.95 10.90
C GLU A 39 9.65 11.43 9.43
N LEU A 40 9.78 12.74 9.17
CA LEU A 40 9.69 13.29 7.81
C LEU A 40 10.80 12.80 6.86
N LEU A 41 12.02 12.60 7.37
CA LEU A 41 13.14 12.15 6.55
C LEU A 41 13.02 10.65 6.27
N GLN A 42 12.52 9.88 7.24
CA GLN A 42 12.15 8.48 7.08
C GLN A 42 11.12 8.30 5.97
N ASP A 43 10.00 9.02 6.07
CA ASP A 43 8.90 8.97 5.10
C ASP A 43 9.38 9.27 3.68
N LYS A 44 10.24 10.28 3.53
CA LYS A 44 10.83 10.63 2.23
C LYS A 44 11.60 9.45 1.61
N HIS A 45 12.51 8.83 2.37
CA HIS A 45 13.34 7.74 1.85
C HIS A 45 12.53 6.48 1.56
N ILE A 46 11.44 6.27 2.28
CA ILE A 46 10.54 5.13 2.09
C ILE A 46 9.66 5.33 0.87
N TYR A 47 9.18 6.54 0.64
CA TYR A 47 8.51 6.86 -0.61
C TYR A 47 9.43 6.66 -1.81
N GLN A 48 10.69 7.08 -1.71
CA GLN A 48 11.70 6.80 -2.73
C GLN A 48 11.92 5.29 -2.93
N LEU A 49 12.07 4.53 -1.84
CA LEU A 49 12.20 3.08 -1.89
C LEU A 49 11.02 2.42 -2.62
N HIS A 50 9.80 2.84 -2.30
CA HIS A 50 8.57 2.31 -2.89
C HIS A 50 8.54 2.51 -4.41
N VAL A 51 8.88 3.71 -4.90
CA VAL A 51 8.97 4.00 -6.34
C VAL A 51 10.01 3.10 -7.02
N LEU A 52 11.18 2.92 -6.40
CA LEU A 52 12.27 2.13 -6.98
C LEU A 52 11.95 0.62 -7.01
N VAL A 53 11.28 0.12 -5.98
CA VAL A 53 10.82 -1.27 -5.87
C VAL A 53 9.80 -1.61 -6.96
N GLN A 54 8.85 -0.71 -7.23
CA GLN A 54 7.86 -0.87 -8.30
C GLN A 54 8.52 -0.97 -9.69
N LEU A 55 9.57 -0.19 -9.94
CA LEU A 55 10.30 -0.25 -11.21
C LEU A 55 11.00 -1.59 -11.44
N ARG A 56 11.22 -2.38 -10.38
CA ARG A 56 11.90 -3.68 -10.41
C ARG A 56 10.99 -4.87 -10.16
N ASN A 57 9.69 -4.66 -9.95
CA ASN A 57 8.73 -5.69 -9.55
C ASN A 57 9.15 -6.46 -8.28
N LEU A 58 9.60 -5.75 -7.24
CA LEU A 58 10.05 -6.36 -5.96
C LEU A 58 9.08 -6.08 -4.79
N GLU A 59 7.82 -5.75 -5.09
CA GLU A 59 6.83 -5.33 -4.09
C GLU A 59 6.58 -6.41 -3.04
N ASP A 60 6.45 -7.67 -3.46
CA ASP A 60 6.23 -8.81 -2.55
C ASP A 60 7.41 -8.99 -1.59
N GLN A 61 8.64 -8.80 -2.09
CA GLN A 61 9.85 -8.90 -1.28
C GLN A 61 9.92 -7.77 -0.26
N LEU A 62 9.54 -6.56 -0.67
CA LEU A 62 9.45 -5.41 0.22
C LEU A 62 8.40 -5.67 1.30
N ASP A 63 7.21 -6.17 0.96
CA ASP A 63 6.14 -6.47 1.92
C ASP A 63 6.59 -7.48 2.98
N GLU A 64 7.19 -8.60 2.57
CA GLU A 64 7.77 -9.59 3.49
C GLU A 64 8.81 -8.98 4.44
N ILE A 65 9.65 -8.07 3.92
CA ILE A 65 10.67 -7.38 4.71
C ILE A 65 10.00 -6.42 5.70
N MET A 66 9.01 -5.63 5.25
CA MET A 66 8.28 -4.68 6.10
C MET A 66 7.58 -5.40 7.27
N VAL A 67 6.94 -6.54 7.00
CA VAL A 67 6.36 -7.40 8.05
C VAL A 67 7.44 -7.90 9.00
N SER A 68 8.60 -8.33 8.50
CA SER A 68 9.70 -8.85 9.31
C SER A 68 10.38 -7.81 10.20
N VAL A 69 10.40 -6.54 9.78
CA VAL A 69 11.01 -5.44 10.54
C VAL A 69 10.08 -4.99 11.69
N ASN A 70 8.85 -5.52 11.73
CA ASN A 70 7.87 -5.58 12.83
C ASN A 70 7.58 -4.27 13.58
N GLU A 71 7.77 -3.14 12.95
CA GLU A 71 7.49 -1.80 13.45
C GLU A 71 8.09 -0.88 12.39
N PHE A 72 7.46 0.24 12.10
CA PHE A 72 8.05 1.52 11.65
C PHE A 72 7.14 2.28 10.69
N PHE A 73 6.21 1.61 10.02
CA PHE A 73 5.30 2.32 9.14
C PHE A 73 3.98 2.52 9.84
N ASN A 74 3.66 3.77 10.13
CA ASN A 74 2.29 4.17 10.39
C ASN A 74 1.55 4.11 9.05
N ILE A 75 1.41 2.89 8.50
CA ILE A 75 0.83 2.57 7.20
C ILE A 75 -0.57 3.21 7.09
N GLU A 76 -1.25 3.34 8.22
CA GLU A 76 -2.56 3.98 8.35
C GLU A 76 -2.58 5.46 7.90
N LYS A 77 -1.43 6.16 7.90
CA LYS A 77 -1.31 7.53 7.37
C LYS A 77 -0.90 7.58 5.89
N ASP A 78 -0.47 6.47 5.31
CA ASP A 78 -0.01 6.44 3.93
C ASP A 78 -1.18 6.73 2.96
N PRO A 79 -1.08 7.73 2.07
CA PRO A 79 -2.17 8.08 1.16
C PRO A 79 -2.61 6.95 0.21
N ILE A 80 -1.70 6.03 -0.15
CA ILE A 80 -1.98 4.86 -0.99
C ILE A 80 -2.73 3.81 -0.16
N TYR A 81 -2.31 3.56 1.08
CA TYR A 81 -3.03 2.68 2.00
C TYR A 81 -4.45 3.19 2.28
N ILE A 82 -4.60 4.46 2.67
CA ILE A 82 -5.92 5.09 2.92
C ILE A 82 -6.81 4.99 1.66
N ARG A 83 -6.23 5.18 0.47
CA ARG A 83 -6.97 5.05 -0.80
C ARG A 83 -7.39 3.59 -1.03
N GLY A 84 -6.52 2.64 -0.73
CA GLY A 84 -6.80 1.20 -0.81
C GLY A 84 -7.92 0.79 0.14
N GLU A 85 -7.84 1.23 1.39
CA GLU A 85 -8.84 0.98 2.43
C GLU A 85 -10.22 1.55 2.03
N LYS A 86 -10.27 2.82 1.59
CA LYS A 86 -11.51 3.44 1.07
C LYS A 86 -12.11 2.65 -0.10
N LYS A 87 -11.27 2.19 -1.04
CA LYS A 87 -11.71 1.33 -2.15
C LYS A 87 -12.24 -0.01 -1.65
N GLY A 88 -11.61 -0.60 -0.64
CA GLY A 88 -12.05 -1.85 -0.01
C GLY A 88 -13.43 -1.72 0.64
N PHE A 89 -13.63 -0.70 1.47
CA PHE A 89 -14.92 -0.40 2.08
C PHE A 89 -16.00 -0.14 1.03
N HIS A 90 -15.67 0.62 -0.02
CA HIS A 90 -16.58 0.90 -1.11
C HIS A 90 -17.00 -0.38 -1.87
N LYS A 91 -16.05 -1.26 -2.22
CA LYS A 91 -16.35 -2.56 -2.83
C LYS A 91 -17.24 -3.44 -1.95
N LYS A 92 -17.00 -3.44 -0.63
CA LYS A 92 -17.85 -4.18 0.32
C LYS A 92 -19.27 -3.61 0.36
N ALA A 93 -19.42 -2.28 0.35
CA ALA A 93 -20.71 -1.61 0.29
C ALA A 93 -21.49 -1.98 -0.98
N LEU A 94 -20.82 -2.02 -2.15
CA LEU A 94 -21.42 -2.48 -3.41
C LEU A 94 -21.90 -3.94 -3.33
N GLY A 95 -21.09 -4.83 -2.73
CA GLY A 95 -21.49 -6.23 -2.53
C GLY A 95 -22.71 -6.39 -1.62
N ILE A 96 -22.77 -5.63 -0.52
CA ILE A 96 -23.94 -5.61 0.37
C ILE A 96 -25.16 -5.05 -0.36
N ALA A 97 -25.01 -3.97 -1.11
CA ALA A 97 -26.09 -3.37 -1.89
C ALA A 97 -26.66 -4.34 -2.92
N LEU A 98 -25.80 -5.10 -3.62
CA LEU A 98 -26.21 -6.10 -4.58
C LEU A 98 -27.06 -7.20 -3.92
N GLU A 99 -26.61 -7.73 -2.78
CA GLU A 99 -27.34 -8.77 -2.05
C GLU A 99 -28.67 -8.27 -1.49
N LEU A 100 -28.75 -7.01 -1.04
CA LEU A 100 -30.02 -6.39 -0.60
C LEU A 100 -30.96 -6.18 -1.79
N LYS A 101 -30.44 -5.76 -2.95
CA LYS A 101 -31.23 -5.58 -4.18
C LYS A 101 -31.80 -6.91 -4.66
N LYS A 102 -31.01 -8.00 -4.63
CA LYS A 102 -31.48 -9.37 -4.92
C LYS A 102 -32.58 -9.84 -3.98
N LYS A 103 -32.59 -9.37 -2.73
CA LYS A 103 -33.63 -9.65 -1.74
C LYS A 103 -34.87 -8.75 -1.90
N GLY A 104 -34.89 -7.85 -2.89
CA GLY A 104 -36.03 -6.97 -3.17
C GLY A 104 -36.15 -5.78 -2.21
N MET A 105 -35.07 -5.42 -1.51
CA MET A 105 -35.07 -4.22 -0.67
C MET A 105 -35.11 -2.96 -1.54
N ASP A 106 -35.76 -1.90 -1.06
CA ASP A 106 -35.88 -0.66 -1.81
C ASP A 106 -34.56 0.13 -1.86
N ASN A 107 -34.37 0.90 -2.93
CA ASN A 107 -33.14 1.67 -3.15
C ASN A 107 -32.89 2.73 -2.06
N ALA A 108 -33.93 3.25 -1.40
CA ALA A 108 -33.75 4.24 -0.34
C ALA A 108 -33.17 3.59 0.93
N PHE A 109 -33.65 2.40 1.30
CA PHE A 109 -33.09 1.60 2.37
C PHE A 109 -31.65 1.17 2.07
N ILE A 110 -31.36 0.70 0.84
CA ILE A 110 -30.01 0.31 0.44
C ILE A 110 -29.06 1.51 0.53
N LYS A 111 -29.48 2.70 0.07
CA LYS A 111 -28.72 3.95 0.19
C LYS A 111 -28.43 4.31 1.64
N GLU A 112 -29.41 4.17 2.53
CA GLU A 112 -29.23 4.47 3.95
C GLU A 112 -28.20 3.56 4.61
N VAL A 113 -28.26 2.25 4.34
CA VAL A 113 -27.40 1.23 4.95
C VAL A 113 -25.98 1.30 4.40
N THR A 114 -25.84 1.44 3.09
CA THR A 114 -24.53 1.32 2.40
C THR A 114 -23.82 2.65 2.18
N LYS A 115 -24.54 3.77 2.35
CA LYS A 115 -24.07 5.13 2.08
C LYS A 115 -23.60 5.36 0.63
N LEU A 116 -23.96 4.46 -0.29
CA LEU A 116 -23.73 4.61 -1.72
C LEU A 116 -24.64 5.68 -2.32
N SER A 117 -24.27 6.20 -3.48
CA SER A 117 -25.13 7.07 -4.27
C SER A 117 -26.30 6.28 -4.91
N ALA A 118 -27.35 6.99 -5.33
CA ALA A 118 -28.46 6.36 -6.02
C ALA A 118 -28.02 5.76 -7.37
N GLU A 119 -27.15 6.45 -8.09
CA GLU A 119 -26.59 6.01 -9.38
C GLU A 119 -25.82 4.68 -9.25
N GLU A 120 -25.02 4.55 -8.18
CA GLU A 120 -24.28 3.32 -7.89
C GLU A 120 -25.22 2.15 -7.59
N ILE A 121 -26.33 2.38 -6.89
CA ILE A 121 -27.30 1.33 -6.57
C ILE A 121 -28.11 0.93 -7.80
N GLU A 122 -28.47 1.89 -8.63
CA GLU A 122 -29.23 1.66 -9.87
C GLU A 122 -28.41 0.87 -10.90
N SER A 123 -27.12 1.20 -11.04
CA SER A 123 -26.19 0.53 -11.95
C SER A 123 -25.79 -0.89 -11.55
N LEU A 124 -26.15 -1.36 -10.34
CA LEU A 124 -25.97 -2.76 -9.97
C LEU A 124 -26.90 -3.66 -10.80
N GLU A 125 -26.34 -4.43 -11.73
CA GLU A 125 -27.06 -5.47 -12.46
C GLU A 125 -27.41 -6.64 -11.52
N LEU A 126 -28.62 -7.17 -11.66
CA LEU A 126 -29.18 -8.27 -10.85
C LEU A 126 -28.81 -9.64 -11.41
#